data_AF-A0A659UFI2-F1
#
_entry.id   AF-A0A659UFI2-F1
#
_cell.length_a   1.000
_cell.length_b   1.000
_cell.length_c   1.000
_cell.angle_alpha   90.00
_cell.angle_beta   90.00
_cell.angle_gamma   90.00
#
_symmetry.space_group_name_H-M   'P 1'
#
loop_
_entity.id
_entity.type
_entity.pdbx_description
1 polymer ?
#
loop_
_entity_poly.entity_id
_entity_poly.type
_entity_poly.pdbx_seq_one_letter_code
_entity_poly.pdbx_strand_id
1 'polypeptide(L)' 'DATELLARSVKEARVAFVPGNAFYADGTGRNTLRLSFTLANRRAVTEGIPRLAALLKS' A
#
# COMPACT_ATOMS: atom_id res chain seq x y z
N ASP A 1 -8.40 -3.21 6.97
CA ASP A 1 -8.65 -1.86 6.40
C ASP A 1 -7.37 -1.35 5.75
N ALA A 2 -7.41 -0.71 4.57
CA ALA A 2 -6.23 -0.21 3.87
C ALA A 2 -5.49 0.92 4.63
N THR A 3 -6.18 1.72 5.43
CA THR A 3 -5.60 2.76 6.30
C THR A 3 -4.79 2.15 7.44
N GLU A 4 -5.34 1.11 8.07
CA GLU A 4 -4.63 0.34 9.10
C GLU A 4 -3.44 -0.41 8.50
N LEU A 5 -3.64 -1.00 7.31
CA LEU A 5 -2.57 -1.66 6.57
C LEU A 5 -1.44 -0.68 6.22
N LEU A 6 -1.74 0.58 5.89
CA LEU A 6 -0.70 1.58 5.62
C LEU A 6 0.21 1.76 6.84
N ALA A 7 -0.38 1.93 8.04
CA ALA A 7 0.39 2.09 9.27
C ALA A 7 1.30 0.88 9.53
N ARG A 8 0.78 -0.34 9.35
CA ARG A 8 1.57 -1.58 9.45
C ARG A 8 2.65 -1.67 8.36
N SER A 9 2.33 -1.35 7.11
CA SER A 9 3.23 -1.44 5.97
C SER A 9 4.43 -0.50 6.08
N VAL A 10 4.21 0.72 6.57
CA VAL A 10 5.28 1.68 6.85
C VAL A 10 6.20 1.17 7.97
N LYS A 11 5.62 0.57 9.01
CA LYS A 11 6.35 0.06 10.17
C LYS A 11 7.17 -1.20 9.86
N GLU A 12 6.54 -2.18 9.21
CA GLU A 12 7.06 -3.54 9.06
C GLU A 12 7.74 -3.76 7.70
N ALA A 13 7.14 -3.28 6.61
CA ALA A 13 7.59 -3.52 5.25
C ALA A 13 8.43 -2.36 4.67
N ARG A 14 8.42 -1.19 5.33
CA ARG A 14 8.99 0.08 4.82
C ARG A 14 8.42 0.46 3.45
N VAL A 15 7.12 0.20 3.24
CA VAL A 15 6.39 0.55 2.01
C VAL A 15 5.26 1.50 2.36
N ALA A 16 5.13 2.58 1.58
CA ALA A 16 4.02 3.52 1.69
C ALA A 16 3.17 3.45 0.42
N PHE A 17 1.85 3.56 0.59
CA PHE A 17 0.87 3.63 -0.49
C PHE A 17 -0.27 4.56 -0.06
N VAL A 18 -1.20 4.87 -0.96
CA VAL A 18 -2.37 5.69 -0.61
C VAL A 18 -3.59 4.77 -0.42
N PRO A 19 -4.26 4.80 0.74
CA PRO A 19 -5.52 4.09 0.96
C PRO A 19 -6.58 4.57 -0.03
N GLY A 20 -7.34 3.63 -0.60
CA GLY A 20 -8.23 3.90 -1.71
C GLY A 20 -9.52 4.62 -1.32
N ASN A 21 -9.97 4.51 -0.06
CA ASN A 21 -11.25 5.06 0.41
C ASN A 21 -11.40 6.57 0.17
N ALA A 22 -10.31 7.35 0.16
CA ALA A 22 -10.35 8.78 -0.15
C ALA A 22 -10.80 9.09 -1.60
N PHE A 23 -10.83 8.09 -2.49
CA PHE A 23 -11.24 8.22 -3.89
C PHE A 23 -12.69 7.77 -4.15
N TYR A 24 -13.41 7.30 -3.13
CA TYR A 24 -14.79 6.83 -3.25
C TYR A 24 -15.72 7.75 -2.44
N ALA A 25 -16.58 8.51 -3.14
CA ALA A 25 -17.46 9.51 -2.52
C ALA A 25 -18.52 8.91 -1.58
N ASP A 26 -18.84 7.62 -1.75
CA ASP A 26 -19.80 6.86 -0.96
C ASP A 26 -19.17 6.19 0.27
N GLY A 27 -17.87 6.41 0.53
CA GLY A 27 -17.14 5.80 1.65
C GLY A 27 -16.77 4.33 1.44
N THR A 28 -16.97 3.78 0.24
CA THR A 28 -16.51 2.43 -0.13
C THR A 28 -14.99 2.43 -0.41
N GLY A 29 -14.44 1.33 -0.94
CA GLY A 29 -13.02 1.25 -1.29
C GLY A 29 -12.05 1.14 -0.10
N ARG A 30 -12.53 0.77 1.09
CA ARG A 30 -11.68 0.54 2.29
C ARG A 30 -10.66 -0.61 2.13
N ASN A 31 -10.82 -1.45 1.12
CA ASN A 31 -9.93 -2.55 0.77
C ASN A 31 -9.08 -2.28 -0.50
N THR A 32 -9.13 -1.07 -1.04
CA THR A 32 -8.34 -0.71 -2.23
C THR A 32 -7.15 0.17 -1.85
N LEU A 33 -6.15 0.20 -2.73
CA LEU A 33 -4.91 0.94 -2.54
C LEU A 33 -4.42 1.47 -3.88
N ARG A 34 -3.76 2.64 -3.87
CA ARG A 34 -3.14 3.24 -5.05
C ARG A 34 -1.62 3.16 -4.96
N LEU A 35 -1.01 2.57 -5.98
CA LEU A 35 0.44 2.50 -6.16
C LEU A 35 0.89 3.51 -7.23
N SER A 36 2.04 4.15 -6.99
CA SER A 36 2.68 5.04 -7.96
C SER A 36 4.03 4.44 -8.37
N PHE A 37 4.24 4.33 -9.68
CA PHE A 37 5.47 3.75 -10.25
C PHE A 37 6.30 4.78 -11.01
N THR A 38 5.80 6.00 -11.20
CA THR A 38 6.47 7.06 -11.98
C THR A 38 7.75 7.55 -11.33
N LEU A 39 7.82 7.53 -10.00
CA LEU A 39 9.00 7.92 -9.21
C LEU A 39 9.60 6.74 -8.42
N ALA A 40 9.12 5.52 -8.66
CA ALA A 40 9.62 4.34 -7.96
C ALA A 40 10.99 3.96 -8.52
N ASN A 41 12.00 3.90 -7.67
CA ASN A 41 13.29 3.34 -8.06
C ASN A 41 13.21 1.81 -8.15
N ARG A 42 14.21 1.20 -8.79
CA ARG A 42 14.28 -0.26 -8.98
C ARG A 42 14.09 -1.03 -7.67
N ARG A 43 14.70 -0.56 -6.58
CA ARG A 43 14.61 -1.16 -5.24
C ARG A 43 13.18 -1.14 -4.70
N ALA A 44 12.43 -0.05 -4.88
CA ALA A 44 11.04 0.04 -4.47
C ALA A 44 10.18 -1.02 -5.15
N VAL A 45 10.45 -1.32 -6.42
CA VAL A 45 9.73 -2.37 -7.16
C VAL A 45 10.21 -3.77 -6.76
N THR A 46 11.52 -4.03 -6.77
CA THR A 46 12.07 -5.39 -6.56
C THR A 46 12.06 -5.85 -5.11
N GLU A 47 12.12 -4.94 -4.14
CA GLU A 47 12.06 -5.27 -2.71
C GLU A 47 10.73 -4.85 -2.08
N GLY A 48 10.21 -3.67 -2.44
CA GLY A 48 9.01 -3.12 -1.82
C GLY A 48 7.75 -3.93 -2.16
N ILE A 49 7.53 -4.27 -3.44
CA ILE A 49 6.34 -5.02 -3.85
C ILE A 49 6.29 -6.41 -3.20
N PRO A 50 7.37 -7.22 -3.18
CA PRO A 50 7.36 -8.49 -2.45
C PRO A 50 7.11 -8.36 -0.95
N ARG A 51 7.69 -7.34 -0.28
CA ARG A 51 7.45 -7.10 1.16
C ARG A 51 5.99 -6.77 1.44
N LEU A 52 5.39 -5.92 0.61
CA LEU A 52 3.97 -5.60 0.70
C LEU A 52 3.10 -6.85 0.48
N ALA A 53 3.43 -7.67 -0.52
CA ALA A 53 2.69 -8.90 -0.81
C ALA A 53 2.78 -9.93 0.33
N ALA A 54 3.94 -10.04 1.00
CA ALA A 54 4.10 -10.90 2.16
C ALA A 54 3.24 -10.42 3.34
N LEU A 55 3.23 -9.12 3.62
CA LEU A 55 2.42 -8.51 4.68
C LEU A 55 0.90 -8.68 4.44
N LEU A 56 0.47 -8.70 3.18
CA LEU A 56 -0.94 -8.94 2.83
C LEU A 56 -1.39 -10.39 3.07
N LYS A 57 -0.46 -11.34 3.11
CA LYS A 57 -0.73 -12.76 3.32
C LYS A 57 -0.70 -13.19 4.79
N SER A 58 -0.19 -12.33 5.68
CA SER A 58 -0.09 -12.55 7.13
C SER A 58 -1.28 -11.98 7.88
#